data_AF-A0A379VME6-F1
#
_entry.id   AF-A0A379VME6-F1
#
_cell.length_a   1.000
_cell.length_b   1.000
_cell.length_c   1.000
_cell.angle_alpha   90.00
_cell.angle_beta   90.00
_cell.angle_gamma   90.00
#
_symmetry.space_group_name_H-M   'P 1'
#
loop_
_entity.id
_entity.type
_entity.pdbx_description
1 polymer ?
#
loop_
_entity_poly.entity_id
_entity_poly.type
_entity_poly.pdbx_seq_one_letter_code
_entity_poly.pdbx_strand_id
1 'polypeptide(L)' 'MKVWSIEELSALMRYTNAEVAEITGRSIEEVGDKRLAVNIERNRWDVRNPEREEA' A
#
# COMPACT_ATOMS: atom_id res chain seq x y z
N MET A 1 -1.71 -14.08 -9.69
CA MET A 1 -1.75 -12.71 -9.13
C MET A 1 -1.24 -11.75 -10.20
N LYS A 2 -1.99 -10.69 -10.53
CA LYS A 2 -1.58 -9.72 -11.56
C LYS A 2 -0.50 -8.80 -10.99
N VAL A 3 0.65 -8.69 -11.69
CA VAL A 3 1.74 -7.78 -11.31
C VAL A 3 1.21 -6.34 -11.25
N TRP A 4 1.66 -5.57 -10.26
CA TRP A 4 1.30 -4.15 -10.12
C TRP A 4 2.12 -3.29 -11.08
N SER A 5 1.47 -2.47 -11.89
CA SER A 5 2.17 -1.53 -12.78
C SER A 5 2.72 -0.33 -12.02
N ILE A 6 3.63 0.43 -12.63
CA ILE A 6 4.19 1.65 -12.04
C ILE A 6 3.09 2.70 -11.82
N GLU A 7 2.11 2.77 -12.72
CA GLU A 7 0.94 3.64 -12.61
C GLU A 7 0.05 3.24 -11.43
N GLU A 8 -0.21 1.94 -11.25
CA GLU A 8 -0.98 1.43 -10.11
C GLU A 8 -0.25 1.72 -8.79
N LEU A 9 1.08 1.53 -8.74
CA LEU A 9 1.89 1.86 -7.57
C LEU A 9 1.89 3.38 -7.28
N SER A 10 1.91 4.21 -8.33
CA SER A 10 1.83 5.66 -8.19
C SER A 10 0.46 6.11 -7.67
N ALA A 11 -0.63 5.41 -8.05
CA ALA A 11 -1.98 5.68 -7.57
C ALA A 11 -2.10 5.47 -6.05
N LEU A 12 -1.38 4.49 -5.49
CA LEU A 12 -1.33 4.27 -4.04
C LEU A 12 -0.79 5.47 -3.25
N MET A 13 -0.08 6.41 -3.89
CA MET A 13 0.47 7.60 -3.22
C MET A 13 -0.45 8.81 -3.31
N ARG A 14 -1.48 8.78 -4.17
CA ARG A 14 -2.30 9.95 -4.52
C ARG A 14 -3.77 9.82 -4.11
N TYR A 15 -4.28 8.60 -4.11
CA TYR A 15 -5.70 8.33 -3.92
C TYR A 15 -5.94 7.42 -2.71
N THR A 16 -7.18 7.38 -2.24
CA THR A 16 -7.68 6.46 -1.21
C THR A 16 -7.76 5.02 -1.73
N ASN A 17 -7.95 4.04 -0.83
CA ASN A 17 -8.09 2.64 -1.26
C ASN A 17 -9.32 2.42 -2.16
N ALA A 18 -10.42 3.11 -1.89
CA ALA A 18 -11.64 3.00 -2.68
C ALA A 18 -11.43 3.56 -4.10
N GLU A 19 -10.82 4.73 -4.23
CA GLU A 19 -10.49 5.33 -5.52
C GLU A 19 -9.48 4.47 -6.31
N VAL A 20 -8.45 3.90 -5.66
CA VAL A 20 -7.52 3.00 -6.35
C VAL A 20 -8.23 1.71 -6.80
N ALA A 21 -9.14 1.15 -5.99
CA ALA A 21 -9.93 -0.01 -6.40
C ALA A 21 -10.77 0.29 -7.65
N GLU A 22 -11.40 1.46 -7.71
CA GLU A 22 -12.15 1.93 -8.88
C GLU A 22 -11.26 2.11 -10.12
N ILE A 23 -10.12 2.80 -9.98
CA ILE A 23 -9.18 3.08 -11.07
C ILE A 23 -8.56 1.79 -11.64
N THR A 24 -8.22 0.83 -10.78
CA THR A 24 -7.45 -0.36 -11.15
C THR A 24 -8.31 -1.59 -11.42
N GLY A 25 -9.58 -1.57 -10.99
CA GLY A 25 -10.48 -2.72 -11.01
C GLY A 25 -10.10 -3.83 -10.01
N ARG A 26 -9.15 -3.58 -9.12
CA ARG A 26 -8.76 -4.51 -8.05
C ARG A 26 -9.73 -4.40 -6.87
N SER A 27 -9.79 -5.43 -6.03
CA SER A 27 -10.61 -5.36 -4.81
C SER A 27 -10.01 -4.36 -3.82
N ILE A 28 -10.86 -3.76 -2.98
CA ILE A 28 -10.42 -2.84 -1.93
C ILE A 28 -9.48 -3.51 -0.92
N GLU A 29 -9.66 -4.81 -0.69
CA GLU A 29 -8.80 -5.65 0.17
C GLU A 29 -7.39 -5.79 -0.44
N GLU A 30 -7.30 -6.15 -1.73
CA GLU A 30 -6.01 -6.28 -2.42
C GLU A 30 -5.25 -4.95 -2.47
N VAL A 31 -5.97 -3.84 -2.64
CA VAL A 31 -5.41 -2.48 -2.58
C VAL A 31 -4.90 -2.17 -1.17
N GLY A 32 -5.66 -2.53 -0.13
CA GLY A 32 -5.27 -2.36 1.27
C GLY A 32 -3.99 -3.10 1.62
N ASP A 33 -3.92 -4.38 1.28
CA ASP A 33 -2.75 -5.23 1.50
C ASP A 33 -1.52 -4.68 0.78
N LYS A 34 -1.68 -4.30 -0.50
CA LYS A 34 -0.57 -3.75 -1.27
C LYS A 34 -0.07 -2.44 -0.68
N ARG A 35 -0.98 -1.55 -0.28
CA ARG A 35 -0.61 -0.26 0.33
C ARG A 35 0.13 -0.46 1.64
N LEU A 36 -0.32 -1.39 2.47
CA LEU A 36 0.36 -1.72 3.72
C LEU A 36 1.80 -2.18 3.44
N ALA A 37 1.98 -3.13 2.51
CA ALA A 37 3.31 -3.62 2.14
C ALA A 37 4.24 -2.50 1.62
N VAL A 38 3.74 -1.65 0.71
CA VAL A 38 4.52 -0.51 0.17
C VAL A 38 4.86 0.50 1.26
N ASN A 39 3.95 0.77 2.19
CA ASN A 39 4.21 1.70 3.29
C ASN A 39 5.25 1.15 4.26
N ILE A 40 5.23 -0.16 4.57
CA ILE A 40 6.23 -0.81 5.42
C ILE A 40 7.63 -0.61 4.84
N GLU A 41 7.82 -0.93 3.56
CA GLU A 41 9.10 -0.79 2.86
C GLU A 41 9.54 0.68 2.79
N ARG A 42 8.65 1.58 2.32
CA ARG A 42 8.95 2.99 2.13
C ARG A 42 9.35 3.68 3.44
N ASN A 43 8.63 3.37 4.52
CA ASN A 43 8.85 4.01 5.82
C ASN A 43 9.83 3.22 6.70
N ARG A 44 10.38 2.11 6.20
CA ARG A 44 11.25 1.18 6.93
C ARG A 44 10.65 0.71 8.26
N TRP A 45 9.33 0.50 8.29
CA TRP A 45 8.63 0.05 9.50
C TRP A 45 8.93 -1.41 9.86
N ASP A 46 9.51 -2.17 8.93
CA ASP A 46 10.08 -3.49 9.19
C ASP A 46 11.33 -3.42 10.07
N VAL A 47 12.13 -2.35 9.94
CA VAL A 47 13.39 -2.15 10.68
C VAL A 47 13.21 -1.20 11.88
N ARG A 48 12.51 -0.09 11.68
CA ARG A 48 12.25 0.94 12.69
C ARG A 48 10.73 1.11 12.79
N ASN A 49 10.11 0.22 13.55
CA ASN A 49 8.70 0.32 13.87
C ASN A 49 8.54 1.31 15.05
N PRO A 50 7.99 2.51 14.83
CA PRO A 50 7.77 3.47 15.92
C PRO A 50 6.77 2.98 16.97
N GLU A 51 5.95 1.97 16.67
CA GLU A 51 5.02 1.34 17.62
C GLU A 51 5.66 0.16 18.40
N ARG A 52 6.90 -0.24 18.08
CA ARG A 52 7.65 -1.26 18.85
C ARG A 52 8.48 -0.66 19.99
N GLU A 53 8.84 0.61 19.91
CA GLU A 53 9.57 1.31 20.98
C GLU A 53 8.60 1.86 22.01
N GLU A 54 7.96 0.98 22.78
CA GLU A 54 7.39 1.25 24.12
C GLU A 54 6.93 -0.09 24.73
N ALA A 55 7.90 -0.89 25.21
CA ALA A 55 7.69 -2.04 26.10
C ALA A 55 8.78 -2.06 27.18
#